data_AF-A0A376LBA3-F1
#
_entry.id   AF-A0A376LBA3-F1
#
_cell.length_a   1.000
_cell.length_b   1.000
_cell.length_c   1.000
_cell.angle_alpha   90.00
_cell.angle_beta   90.00
_cell.angle_gamma   90.00
#
_symmetry.space_group_name_H-M   'P 1'
#
loop_
_entity.id
_entity.type
_entity.pdbx_description
1 polymer ?
#
loop_
_entity_poly.entity_id
_entity_poly.type
_entity_poly.pdbx_seq_one_letter_code
_entity_poly.pdbx_strand_id
1 'polypeptide(L)'
;MPDEPVISCCLGQSWDATYNDASTFLNTLKSDSEENVGHWKNAQYDALLNQAAQTADATKRNALYQQAEVIINQQAPLIPVYYQPLIKLLKPYVGGFPLHNPQDYVYSKELYIKAH
;
A
#
# COMPACT_ATOMS: atom_id res chain seq x y z
N MET A 1 -18.67 -31.38 -3.63
CA MET A 1 -17.56 -30.94 -2.76
C MET A 1 -17.61 -29.43 -2.78
N PRO A 2 -18.08 -28.77 -1.72
CA PRO A 2 -18.20 -27.33 -1.70
C PRO A 2 -16.92 -26.69 -1.13
N ASP A 3 -16.47 -25.62 -1.78
CA ASP A 3 -15.80 -24.46 -1.19
C ASP A 3 -14.32 -24.56 -0.77
N GLU A 4 -13.42 -25.02 -1.65
CA GLU A 4 -12.04 -24.53 -1.54
C GLU A 4 -12.00 -23.04 -1.90
N PRO A 5 -11.43 -22.15 -1.07
CA PRO A 5 -11.27 -20.75 -1.41
C PRO A 5 -10.27 -20.68 -2.56
N VAL A 6 -10.79 -20.58 -3.78
CA VAL A 6 -9.97 -20.27 -4.94
C VAL A 6 -9.51 -18.84 -4.74
N ILE A 7 -8.34 -18.65 -4.15
CA ILE A 7 -7.60 -17.39 -4.27
C ILE A 7 -7.35 -17.25 -5.76
N SER A 8 -8.23 -16.51 -6.44
CA SER A 8 -8.05 -16.16 -7.85
C SER A 8 -6.73 -15.42 -7.93
N CYS A 9 -5.69 -16.12 -8.38
CA CYS A 9 -4.32 -15.64 -8.35
C CYS A 9 -4.18 -14.55 -9.43
N CYS A 10 -4.51 -13.31 -9.05
CA CYS A 10 -4.34 -12.12 -9.86
C CYS A 10 -2.84 -11.79 -9.91
N LEU A 11 -2.08 -12.56 -10.68
CA LEU A 11 -0.65 -12.33 -10.93
C LEU A 11 -0.46 -10.93 -11.56
N GLY A 12 0.33 -10.07 -10.93
CA GLY A 12 0.71 -8.76 -11.45
C GLY A 12 0.05 -7.53 -10.79
N GLN A 13 -0.63 -7.70 -9.65
CA GLN A 13 -1.11 -6.55 -8.87
C GLN A 13 0.06 -5.90 -8.11
N SER A 14 0.21 -4.59 -8.27
CA SER A 14 1.12 -3.75 -7.48
C SER A 14 0.33 -2.62 -6.83
N TRP A 15 0.81 -2.13 -5.70
CA TRP A 15 0.17 -1.03 -5.00
C TRP A 15 1.20 0.01 -4.57
N ASP A 16 0.95 1.25 -4.97
CA ASP A 16 1.76 2.40 -4.58
C ASP A 16 1.05 3.18 -3.46
N ALA A 17 1.80 3.55 -2.42
CA ALA A 17 1.26 4.28 -1.29
C ALA A 17 0.70 5.64 -1.71
N THR A 18 -0.59 5.87 -1.45
CA THR A 18 -1.25 7.15 -1.76
C THR A 18 -1.00 8.22 -0.69
N TYR A 19 -0.61 7.80 0.52
CA TYR A 19 -0.17 8.65 1.63
C TYR A 19 0.74 7.83 2.57
N ASN A 20 1.50 8.52 3.41
CA ASN A 20 2.52 7.91 4.26
C ASN A 20 1.96 7.35 5.59
N ASP A 21 1.05 6.38 5.52
CA ASP A 21 0.56 5.60 6.67
C ASP A 21 0.21 4.17 6.21
N ALA A 22 0.38 3.17 7.07
CA ALA A 22 0.19 1.76 6.74
C ALA A 22 -1.24 1.44 6.25
N SER A 23 -2.23 2.24 6.63
CA SER A 23 -3.61 2.10 6.14
C SER A 23 -3.73 2.24 4.62
N THR A 24 -2.80 2.91 3.93
CA THR A 24 -2.84 2.97 2.46
C THR A 24 -2.71 1.60 1.81
N PHE A 25 -2.06 0.64 2.47
CA PHE A 25 -1.95 -0.75 2.00
C PHE A 25 -3.03 -1.61 2.62
N LEU A 26 -3.24 -1.51 3.94
CA LEU A 26 -4.17 -2.38 4.66
C LEU A 26 -5.63 -2.19 4.22
N ASN A 27 -6.05 -0.96 3.89
CA ASN A 27 -7.41 -0.72 3.45
C ASN A 27 -7.77 -1.41 2.13
N THR A 28 -6.79 -1.77 1.29
CA THR A 28 -7.03 -2.48 0.02
C THR A 28 -7.58 -3.89 0.22
N LEU A 29 -7.34 -4.49 1.39
CA LEU A 29 -7.82 -5.82 1.75
C LEU A 29 -9.10 -5.78 2.59
N LYS A 30 -9.65 -4.59 2.85
CA LYS A 30 -10.89 -4.46 3.60
C LYS A 30 -12.04 -5.11 2.82
N SER A 31 -12.99 -5.73 3.53
CA SER A 31 -14.05 -6.52 2.87
C SER A 31 -14.98 -5.70 1.97
N ASP A 32 -15.07 -4.39 2.19
CA ASP A 32 -15.89 -3.42 1.46
C ASP A 32 -15.08 -2.56 0.45
N SER A 33 -13.77 -2.80 0.33
CA SER A 33 -12.90 -2.08 -0.60
C SER A 33 -13.11 -2.58 -2.03
N GLU A 34 -13.24 -1.64 -2.98
CA GLU A 34 -13.31 -1.95 -4.41
C GLU A 34 -11.96 -2.46 -4.93
N GLU A 35 -10.88 -2.12 -4.25
CA GLU A 35 -9.52 -2.53 -4.55
C GLU A 35 -9.19 -3.96 -4.09
N ASN A 36 -10.09 -4.59 -3.33
CA ASN A 36 -9.98 -5.97 -2.89
C ASN A 36 -10.34 -6.96 -4.01
N VAL A 37 -9.45 -7.05 -5.00
CA VAL A 37 -9.58 -7.94 -6.17
C VAL A 37 -9.58 -9.43 -5.80
N GLY A 38 -9.00 -9.80 -4.65
CA GLY A 38 -9.00 -11.16 -4.14
C GLY A 38 -10.32 -11.56 -3.47
N HIS A 39 -11.24 -10.61 -3.29
CA HIS A 39 -12.52 -10.78 -2.60
C HIS A 39 -12.40 -11.42 -1.22
N TRP A 40 -11.24 -11.27 -0.57
CA TRP A 40 -10.99 -11.81 0.75
C TRP A 40 -11.80 -11.04 1.79
N LYS A 41 -12.43 -11.76 2.72
CA LYS A 41 -13.26 -11.15 3.77
C LYS A 41 -12.90 -11.70 5.13
N ASN A 42 -12.67 -10.80 6.08
CA ASN A 42 -12.37 -11.17 7.46
C ASN A 42 -12.91 -10.11 8.44
N ALA A 43 -13.93 -10.48 9.21
CA ALA A 43 -14.60 -9.56 10.12
C ALA A 43 -13.69 -9.04 11.25
N GLN A 44 -12.72 -9.83 11.71
CA GLN A 44 -11.76 -9.40 12.74
C GLN A 44 -10.78 -8.38 12.16
N TYR A 45 -10.32 -8.61 10.93
CA TYR A 45 -9.48 -7.67 10.19
C TYR A 45 -10.19 -6.32 10.00
N ASP A 46 -11.43 -6.34 9.50
CA ASP A 46 -12.23 -5.13 9.31
C ASP A 46 -12.44 -4.36 10.63
N ALA A 47 -12.69 -5.07 11.73
CA ALA A 47 -12.84 -4.46 13.05
C ALA A 47 -11.56 -3.77 13.53
N LEU A 48 -10.39 -4.39 13.32
CA LEU A 48 -9.09 -3.79 13.67
C LEU A 48 -8.82 -2.52 12.86
N LEU A 49 -9.13 -2.52 11.55
CA LEU A 49 -8.96 -1.33 10.71
C LEU A 49 -9.94 -0.20 11.10
N ASN A 50 -11.19 -0.53 11.40
CA ASN A 50 -12.17 0.45 11.85
C ASN A 50 -11.75 1.07 13.20
N GLN A 51 -11.20 0.27 14.13
CA GLN A 51 -10.65 0.77 15.39
C GLN A 51 -9.41 1.64 15.17
N ALA A 52 -8.53 1.24 14.24
CA ALA A 52 -7.34 2.01 13.89
C ALA A 52 -7.71 3.39 13.31
N ALA A 53 -8.74 3.46 12.47
CA ALA A 53 -9.26 4.71 11.90
C ALA A 53 -9.82 5.68 12.96
N GLN A 54 -10.31 5.17 14.10
CA GLN A 54 -10.80 5.97 15.22
C GLN A 54 -9.71 6.32 16.24
N THR A 55 -8.48 5.79 16.07
CA THR A 55 -7.38 5.96 17.03
C THR A 55 -6.44 7.09 16.61
N ALA A 56 -6.49 8.21 17.35
CA ALA A 56 -5.63 9.37 17.10
C ALA A 56 -4.15 9.12 17.47
N ASP A 57 -3.89 8.31 18.51
CA ASP A 57 -2.54 7.98 18.96
C ASP A 57 -1.83 7.06 17.95
N ALA A 58 -0.71 7.53 17.38
CA ALA A 58 0.01 6.81 16.35
C ALA A 58 0.58 5.46 16.83
N THR A 59 1.04 5.37 18.08
CA THR A 59 1.60 4.12 18.64
C THR A 59 0.51 3.07 18.78
N LYS A 60 -0.65 3.46 19.31
CA LYS A 60 -1.81 2.56 19.43
C LYS A 60 -2.35 2.15 18.06
N ARG A 61 -2.40 3.09 17.11
CA ARG A 61 -2.82 2.81 15.73
C ARG A 61 -1.89 1.80 15.06
N ASN A 62 -0.57 1.97 15.20
CA ASN A 62 0.42 1.03 14.66
C ASN A 62 0.31 -0.36 15.29
N ALA A 63 0.01 -0.46 16.59
CA ALA A 63 -0.22 -1.76 17.23
C ALA A 63 -1.45 -2.49 16.68
N LEU A 64 -2.51 -1.75 16.29
CA LEU A 64 -3.69 -2.32 15.64
C LEU A 64 -3.37 -2.79 14.22
N TYR A 65 -2.58 -2.01 13.46
CA TYR A 65 -2.10 -2.42 12.14
C TYR A 65 -1.24 -3.68 12.20
N GLN A 66 -0.34 -3.80 13.16
CA GLN A 66 0.45 -5.02 13.36
C GLN A 66 -0.43 -6.25 13.63
N GLN A 67 -1.50 -6.10 14.42
CA GLN A 67 -2.46 -7.19 14.63
C GLN A 67 -3.19 -7.57 13.34
N ALA A 68 -3.52 -6.59 12.50
CA ALA A 68 -4.13 -6.84 11.19
C ALA A 68 -3.16 -7.57 10.24
N GLU A 69 -1.88 -7.21 10.24
CA GLU A 69 -0.83 -7.89 9.47
C GLU A 69 -0.61 -9.34 9.91
N VAL A 70 -0.75 -9.65 11.20
CA VAL A 70 -0.70 -11.04 11.69
C VAL A 70 -1.79 -11.89 11.05
N ILE A 71 -3.00 -11.35 10.86
CA ILE A 71 -4.10 -12.06 10.18
C ILE A 71 -3.76 -12.29 8.70
N ILE A 72 -3.21 -11.28 8.02
CA ILE A 72 -2.74 -11.42 6.63
C ILE A 72 -1.69 -12.52 6.54
N ASN A 73 -0.71 -12.55 7.43
CA ASN A 73 0.34 -13.58 7.44
C ASN A 73 -0.20 -14.99 7.72
N GLN A 74 -1.24 -15.11 8.54
CA GLN A 74 -1.85 -16.40 8.88
C GLN A 74 -2.77 -16.94 7.79
N GLN A 75 -3.53 -16.07 7.13
CA GLN A 75 -4.50 -16.46 6.10
C GLN A 75 -3.97 -16.36 4.67
N ALA A 76 -2.81 -15.71 4.49
CA ALA A 76 -2.14 -15.48 3.22
C ALA A 76 -3.08 -15.05 2.08
N PRO A 77 -3.90 -13.99 2.26
CA PRO A 77 -4.83 -13.53 1.22
C PRO A 77 -4.10 -12.92 0.00
N LEU A 78 -2.84 -12.54 0.18
CA LEU A 78 -1.93 -12.11 -0.87
C LEU A 78 -0.55 -12.73 -0.65
N ILE A 79 0.26 -12.76 -1.72
CA ILE A 79 1.65 -13.25 -1.69
C ILE A 79 2.56 -12.07 -2.09
N PRO A 80 3.23 -11.40 -1.13
CA PRO A 80 4.16 -10.33 -1.45
C PRO A 80 5.39 -10.90 -2.18
N VAL A 81 5.78 -10.29 -3.29
CA VAL A 81 6.95 -10.73 -4.07
C VAL A 81 8.17 -9.86 -3.80
N TYR A 82 8.02 -8.53 -3.83
CA TYR A 82 9.11 -7.58 -3.59
C TYR A 82 8.59 -6.17 -3.23
N TYR A 83 9.45 -5.36 -2.63
CA TYR A 83 9.24 -3.92 -2.46
C TYR A 83 9.89 -3.16 -3.62
N GLN A 84 9.15 -2.26 -4.27
CA GLN A 84 9.61 -1.55 -5.47
C GLN A 84 10.68 -0.49 -5.13
N PRO A 85 11.88 -0.54 -5.75
CA PRO A 85 12.83 0.57 -5.66
C PRO A 85 12.47 1.68 -6.66
N LEU A 86 12.73 2.93 -6.29
CA LEU A 86 12.62 4.07 -7.20
C LEU A 86 13.91 4.24 -8.02
N ILE A 87 13.95 3.65 -9.21
CA ILE A 87 15.11 3.72 -10.12
C ILE A 87 14.75 4.61 -11.32
N LYS A 88 15.44 5.76 -11.46
CA LYS A 88 15.20 6.73 -12.53
C LYS A 88 16.49 7.21 -13.17
N LEU A 89 16.45 7.47 -14.49
CA LEU A 89 17.53 8.08 -15.25
C LEU A 89 17.24 9.55 -15.47
N LEU A 90 18.12 10.42 -14.97
CA LEU A 90 18.01 11.87 -15.13
C LEU A 90 19.17 12.42 -15.95
N LYS A 91 18.84 13.27 -16.92
CA LYS A 91 19.85 14.05 -17.63
C LYS A 91 20.48 15.06 -16.67
N PRO A 92 21.82 15.31 -16.72
CA PRO A 92 22.50 16.22 -15.78
C PRO A 92 21.95 17.66 -15.78
N TYR A 93 21.36 18.09 -16.89
CA TYR A 93 20.78 19.42 -17.05
C TYR A 93 19.35 19.55 -16.51
N VAL A 94 18.72 18.48 -16.00
CA VAL A 94 17.40 18.55 -15.37
C VAL A 94 17.58 18.89 -13.89
N GLY A 95 17.04 20.04 -13.47
CA GLY A 95 16.97 20.49 -12.08
C GLY A 95 15.57 20.39 -11.50
N GLY A 96 15.48 20.41 -10.17
CA GLY A 96 14.20 20.45 -9.46
C GLY A 96 13.50 19.12 -9.28
N PHE A 97 14.14 18.00 -9.64
CA PHE A 97 13.58 16.67 -9.44
C PHE A 97 13.60 16.28 -7.95
N PRO A 98 12.47 15.85 -7.36
CA PRO A 98 12.39 15.49 -5.95
C PRO A 98 13.03 14.11 -5.69
N LEU A 99 14.25 14.09 -5.17
CA LEU A 99 14.99 12.85 -4.86
C LEU A 99 14.53 12.16 -3.56
N HIS A 100 13.80 12.86 -2.70
CA HIS A 100 13.39 12.39 -1.38
C HIS A 100 11.85 12.35 -1.24
N ASN A 101 11.16 11.98 -2.32
CA ASN A 101 9.71 11.80 -2.32
C ASN A 101 9.38 10.29 -2.48
N PRO A 102 9.00 9.58 -1.41
CA PRO A 102 8.70 8.15 -1.49
C PRO A 102 7.45 7.84 -2.33
N GLN A 103 6.56 8.82 -2.53
CA GLN A 103 5.37 8.69 -3.39
C GLN A 103 5.68 8.95 -4.87
N ASP A 104 6.90 9.40 -5.17
CA ASP A 104 7.41 9.57 -6.53
C ASP A 104 6.62 10.53 -7.44
N TYR A 105 5.77 11.37 -6.85
CA TYR A 105 5.15 12.48 -7.58
C TYR A 105 6.18 13.52 -7.98
N VAL A 106 6.12 13.89 -9.25
CA VAL A 106 6.98 14.90 -9.87
C VAL A 106 6.08 15.98 -10.44
N TYR A 107 6.14 17.17 -9.86
CA TYR A 107 5.39 18.31 -10.35
C TYR A 107 6.19 19.05 -11.42
N SER A 108 5.65 19.18 -12.62
CA SER A 108 6.31 19.85 -13.75
C SER A 108 6.71 21.30 -13.43
N LYS A 109 5.95 21.99 -12.58
CA LYS A 109 6.25 23.37 -12.11
C LYS A 109 7.55 23.49 -11.32
N GLU A 110 8.03 22.38 -10.73
CA GLU A 110 9.26 22.35 -9.93
C GLU A 110 10.48 22.01 -10.79
N LEU A 111 10.25 21.45 -11.97
CA LEU A 111 11.31 21.08 -12.91
C LEU A 111 11.81 22.29 -13.70
N TYR A 112 13.11 22.34 -13.94
CA TYR A 112 13.73 23.33 -14.81
C TYR A 112 14.93 22.74 -15.56
N ILE A 113 15.28 23.37 -16.68
CA ILE A 113 16.44 23.01 -17.48
C ILE A 113 17.58 23.99 -17.17
N LYS A 114 18.71 23.46 -16.72
CA LYS A 114 19.95 24.23 -16.56
C LYS A 114 20.52 24.53 -17.94
N ALA A 115 21.18 25.68 -18.09
CA ALA A 115 21.94 25.97 -19.29
C ALA A 115 22.97 24.85 -19.54
N HIS A 116 23.05 24.36 -20.77
CA HIS A 116 23.88 23.24 -21.20
C HIS A 116 24.46 23.51 -22.58
#